data_AF-A0A2D4MIG8-F1
#
_entry.id   AF-A0A2D4MIG8-F1
#
_cell.length_a   1.000
_cell.length_b   1.000
_cell.length_c   1.000
_cell.angle_alpha   90.00
_cell.angle_beta   90.00
_cell.angle_gamma   90.00
#
_symmetry.space_group_name_H-M   'P 1'
#
loop_
_entity.id
_entity.type
_entity.pdbx_description
1 polymer ?
#
loop_
_entity_poly.entity_id
_entity_poly.type
_entity_poly.pdbx_seq_one_letter_code
_entity_poly.pdbx_strand_id
1 'polypeptide(L)'
;AMTGAGIDRHLFCLYVMSRYLGVKSPFLDKVLSEPWCLSTSQTPQQQIKMFTVEAHPDLISSGGGFGPVADNGYGVSYIIAGENLITFHVSSKFSSPETDSKRFGANIRRAMVDIAALI
;
A
#
# COMPACT_ATOMS: atom_id res chain seq x y z
N ALA A 1 12.64 -6.17 -1.28
CA ALA A 1 12.28 -5.82 0.12
C ALA A 1 12.34 -7.04 1.06
N MET A 2 11.61 -8.13 0.79
CA MET A 2 11.51 -9.30 1.69
C MET A 2 12.85 -9.95 2.06
N THR A 3 13.86 -9.86 1.20
CA THR A 3 15.22 -10.38 1.45
C THR A 3 16.15 -9.40 2.18
N GLY A 4 15.62 -8.30 2.72
CA GLY A 4 16.41 -7.27 3.40
C GLY A 4 17.15 -6.31 2.46
N ALA A 5 17.17 -6.55 1.15
CA ALA A 5 17.83 -5.69 0.15
C ALA A 5 17.00 -4.44 -0.25
N GLY A 6 16.05 -4.00 0.58
CA GLY A 6 15.31 -2.75 0.36
C GLY A 6 16.09 -1.54 0.86
N ILE A 7 15.91 -0.38 0.22
CA ILE A 7 16.71 0.82 0.52
C ILE A 7 16.13 1.68 1.65
N ASP A 8 14.81 1.74 1.81
CA ASP A 8 14.13 2.69 2.70
C ASP A 8 14.60 2.56 4.15
N ARG A 9 14.68 1.32 4.66
CA ARG A 9 15.14 1.06 6.03
C ARG A 9 16.65 1.28 6.20
N HIS A 10 17.43 1.07 5.15
CA HIS A 10 18.86 1.37 5.16
C HIS A 10 19.09 2.89 5.21
N LEU A 11 18.41 3.65 4.35
CA LEU A 11 18.45 5.12 4.35
C LEU A 11 17.96 5.72 5.66
N PHE A 12 16.89 5.16 6.24
CA PHE A 12 16.40 5.54 7.56
C PHE A 12 17.46 5.31 8.65
N CYS A 13 18.17 4.17 8.62
CA CYS A 13 19.26 3.91 9.55
C CYS A 13 20.40 4.95 9.41
N LEU A 14 20.81 5.26 8.17
CA LEU A 14 21.83 6.29 7.92
C LEU A 14 21.40 7.66 8.44
N TYR A 15 20.13 8.02 8.30
CA TYR A 15 19.56 9.23 8.88
C TYR A 15 19.62 9.23 10.41
N VAL A 16 19.17 8.16 11.06
CA VAL A 16 19.24 8.06 12.53
C VAL A 16 20.69 8.20 13.02
N MET A 17 21.64 7.55 12.34
CA MET A 17 23.06 7.63 12.68
C MET A 17 23.65 9.02 12.42
N SER A 18 23.27 9.70 11.32
CA SER A 18 23.76 11.05 11.04
C SER A 18 23.27 12.06 12.09
N ARG A 19 22.03 11.91 12.58
CA ARG A 19 21.49 12.70 13.69
C ARG A 19 22.26 12.45 14.98
N TYR A 20 22.56 11.19 15.30
CA TYR A 20 23.33 10.83 16.49
C TYR A 20 24.76 11.40 16.46
N LEU A 21 25.43 11.32 15.31
CA LEU A 21 26.81 11.80 15.13
C LEU A 21 26.92 13.31 14.86
N GLY A 22 25.80 14.02 14.73
CA GLY A 22 25.78 15.45 14.38
C GLY A 22 26.22 15.76 12.94
N VAL A 23 26.20 14.76 12.05
CA VAL A 23 26.60 14.88 10.65
C VAL A 23 25.41 15.32 9.80
N LYS A 24 25.58 16.41 9.04
CA LYS A 24 24.59 16.85 8.04
C LYS A 24 24.82 16.13 6.71
N SER A 25 23.74 15.72 6.07
CA SER A 25 23.78 15.07 4.75
C SER A 25 22.70 15.64 3.84
N PRO A 26 23.07 16.51 2.88
CA PRO A 26 22.12 17.06 1.90
C PRO A 26 21.39 15.97 1.10
N PHE A 27 22.05 14.82 0.90
CA PHE A 27 21.44 13.66 0.26
C PHE A 27 20.30 13.07 1.10
N LEU A 28 20.53 12.86 2.41
CA LEU A 28 19.50 12.30 3.29
C LEU A 28 18.34 13.29 3.49
N ASP A 29 18.64 14.59 3.58
CA ASP A 29 17.61 15.63 3.67
C ASP A 29 16.68 15.62 2.44
N LYS A 30 17.25 15.44 1.24
CA LYS A 30 16.49 15.38 -0.01
C LYS A 30 15.70 14.07 -0.15
N VAL A 31 16.34 12.91 0.08
CA VAL A 31 15.69 11.62 -0.18
C VAL A 31 14.52 11.35 0.77
N LEU A 32 14.55 11.93 1.97
CA LEU A 32 13.50 11.77 2.98
C LEU A 32 12.41 12.83 2.91
N SER A 33 12.55 13.88 2.10
CA SER A 33 11.53 14.93 1.96
C SER A 33 10.38 14.56 1.00
N GLU A 34 10.58 13.56 0.14
CA GLU A 34 9.60 13.17 -0.88
C GLU A 34 8.38 12.50 -0.24
N PRO A 35 7.15 12.98 -0.46
CA PRO A 35 5.96 12.40 0.15
C PRO A 35 5.55 11.06 -0.50
N TRP A 36 5.01 10.16 0.31
CA TRP A 36 4.44 8.89 -0.13
C TRP A 36 2.99 9.08 -0.54
N CYS A 37 2.76 9.58 -1.77
CA CYS A 37 1.42 9.87 -2.28
C CYS A 37 0.54 8.63 -2.46
N LEU A 38 1.12 7.43 -2.52
CA LEU A 38 0.38 6.17 -2.56
C LEU A 38 0.99 5.21 -1.55
N SER A 39 0.24 4.91 -0.49
CA SER A 39 0.61 3.91 0.51
C SER A 39 -0.26 2.68 0.32
N THR A 40 0.36 1.51 0.13
CA THR A 40 -0.34 0.27 -0.19
C THR A 40 0.06 -0.88 0.71
N SER A 41 -0.87 -1.78 1.03
CA SER A 41 -0.54 -3.07 1.63
C SER A 41 -1.48 -4.17 1.18
N GLN A 42 -0.93 -5.36 0.99
CA GLN A 42 -1.70 -6.59 0.88
C GLN A 42 -1.95 -7.16 2.26
N THR A 43 -3.20 -7.52 2.56
CA THR A 43 -3.53 -8.36 3.72
C THR A 43 -3.83 -9.77 3.23
N PRO A 44 -2.92 -10.74 3.41
CA PRO A 44 -3.20 -12.13 3.05
C PRO A 44 -4.28 -12.73 3.95
N GLN A 45 -5.30 -13.34 3.35
CA GLN A 45 -6.39 -14.02 4.04
C GLN A 45 -5.93 -15.31 4.75
N GLN A 46 -4.96 -16.04 4.18
CA GLN A 46 -4.55 -17.35 4.68
C GLN A 46 -3.06 -17.39 5.05
N GLN A 47 -2.64 -16.63 6.06
CA GLN A 47 -1.27 -16.76 6.59
C GLN A 47 -1.07 -18.07 7.34
N ILE A 48 -2.13 -18.55 8.00
CA ILE A 48 -2.15 -19.78 8.77
C ILE A 48 -3.15 -20.69 8.06
N LYS A 49 -2.72 -21.87 7.60
CA LYS A 49 -3.52 -22.82 6.80
C LYS A 49 -4.63 -23.50 7.62
N MET A 50 -5.47 -22.71 8.27
CA MET A 50 -6.53 -23.18 9.18
C MET A 50 -7.75 -23.71 8.42
N PHE A 51 -8.01 -23.20 7.21
CA PHE A 51 -9.13 -23.61 6.35
C PHE A 51 -8.83 -23.26 4.89
N THR A 52 -9.59 -23.85 3.94
CA THR A 52 -9.56 -23.46 2.52
C THR A 52 -10.72 -22.52 2.20
N VAL A 53 -10.47 -21.52 1.35
CA VAL A 53 -11.47 -20.51 0.96
C VAL A 53 -12.66 -21.17 0.25
N GLU A 54 -12.40 -22.24 -0.51
CA GLU A 54 -13.40 -22.98 -1.27
C GLU A 54 -14.35 -23.76 -0.36
N ALA A 55 -13.85 -24.31 0.76
CA ALA A 55 -14.67 -25.07 1.70
C ALA A 55 -15.44 -24.17 2.68
N HIS A 56 -14.94 -22.97 2.94
CA HIS A 56 -15.50 -22.03 3.91
C HIS A 56 -15.62 -20.60 3.34
N PRO A 57 -16.42 -20.40 2.29
CA PRO A 57 -16.56 -19.10 1.63
C PRO A 57 -17.18 -18.03 2.53
N ASP A 58 -17.92 -18.44 3.56
CA ASP A 58 -18.54 -17.58 4.57
C ASP A 58 -17.53 -16.92 5.52
N LEU A 59 -16.31 -17.44 5.59
CA LEU A 59 -15.23 -16.88 6.41
C LEU A 59 -14.40 -15.81 5.67
N ILE A 60 -14.68 -15.57 4.39
CA ILE A 60 -13.99 -14.54 3.61
C ILE A 60 -14.40 -13.16 4.11
N SER A 61 -13.39 -12.31 4.34
CA SER A 61 -13.57 -10.92 4.74
C SER A 61 -12.90 -9.99 3.74
N SER A 62 -13.59 -8.88 3.43
CA SER A 62 -13.04 -7.73 2.71
C SER A 62 -11.92 -7.02 3.49
N GLY A 63 -11.71 -7.39 4.75
CA GLY A 63 -10.69 -6.82 5.63
C GLY A 63 -10.97 -5.37 5.99
N GLY A 64 -9.90 -4.67 6.35
CA GLY A 64 -9.92 -3.24 6.66
C GLY A 64 -8.91 -2.46 5.83
N GLY A 65 -8.96 -1.14 5.97
CA GLY A 65 -8.00 -0.23 5.36
C GLY A 65 -7.39 0.74 6.34
N PHE A 66 -6.60 1.66 5.80
CA PHE A 66 -5.92 2.72 6.53
C PHE A 66 -6.05 4.04 5.75
N GLY A 67 -5.88 5.17 6.45
CA GLY A 67 -5.90 6.50 5.82
C GLY A 67 -4.63 6.78 5.00
N PRO A 68 -4.63 7.80 4.12
CA PRO A 68 -3.44 8.20 3.38
C PRO A 68 -2.37 8.78 4.33
N VAL A 69 -1.09 8.58 3.97
CA VAL A 69 0.07 9.08 4.74
C VAL A 69 0.53 10.47 4.30
N ALA A 70 -0.02 10.97 3.19
CA ALA A 70 0.19 12.32 2.67
C ALA A 70 -1.16 13.04 2.50
N ASP A 71 -1.18 14.36 2.58
CA ASP A 71 -2.42 15.15 2.45
C ASP A 71 -3.07 14.95 1.08
N ASN A 72 -2.27 14.97 0.02
CA ASN A 72 -2.70 14.72 -1.36
C ASN A 72 -2.46 13.27 -1.80
N GLY A 73 -2.52 12.33 -0.84
CA GLY A 73 -2.24 10.92 -1.09
C GLY A 73 -3.46 10.00 -1.02
N TYR A 74 -3.19 8.72 -1.27
CA TYR A 74 -4.11 7.61 -1.14
C TYR A 74 -3.59 6.54 -0.18
N GLY A 75 -4.48 5.96 0.62
CA GLY A 75 -4.27 4.70 1.33
C GLY A 75 -5.01 3.58 0.60
N VAL A 76 -4.32 2.52 0.21
CA VAL A 76 -4.93 1.39 -0.52
C VAL A 76 -4.57 0.06 0.14
N SER A 77 -5.55 -0.55 0.79
CA SER A 77 -5.45 -1.92 1.28
C SER A 77 -6.13 -2.85 0.28
N TYR A 78 -5.54 -4.02 0.03
CA TYR A 78 -6.16 -5.01 -0.84
C TYR A 78 -6.00 -6.43 -0.31
N ILE A 79 -7.00 -7.25 -0.66
CA ILE A 79 -7.08 -8.66 -0.33
C ILE A 79 -7.33 -9.42 -1.62
N ILE A 80 -6.50 -10.42 -1.88
CA ILE A 80 -6.72 -11.42 -2.94
C ILE A 80 -7.28 -12.65 -2.22
N ALA A 81 -8.54 -13.00 -2.51
CA ALA A 81 -9.28 -14.07 -1.86
C ALA A 81 -9.56 -15.19 -2.87
N GLY A 82 -8.81 -16.29 -2.74
CA GLY A 82 -8.83 -17.39 -3.70
C GLY A 82 -8.45 -16.91 -5.10
N GLU A 83 -9.08 -17.49 -6.12
CA GLU A 83 -8.78 -17.23 -7.54
C GLU A 83 -9.74 -16.23 -8.20
N ASN A 84 -10.85 -15.87 -7.54
CA ASN A 84 -11.98 -15.21 -8.20
C ASN A 84 -12.35 -13.85 -7.61
N LEU A 85 -11.72 -13.43 -6.52
CA LEU A 85 -12.09 -12.20 -5.82
C LEU A 85 -10.87 -11.39 -5.39
N ILE A 86 -10.86 -10.11 -5.75
CA ILE A 86 -9.92 -9.12 -5.23
C ILE A 86 -10.73 -7.98 -4.66
N THR A 87 -10.49 -7.66 -3.38
CA THR A 87 -11.13 -6.55 -2.70
C THR A 87 -10.14 -5.42 -2.49
N PHE A 88 -10.55 -4.19 -2.81
CA PHE A 88 -9.78 -2.98 -2.56
C PHE A 88 -10.51 -2.07 -1.60
N HIS A 89 -9.81 -1.61 -0.56
CA HIS A 89 -10.22 -0.49 0.27
C HIS A 89 -9.36 0.72 -0.07
N VAL A 90 -9.98 1.77 -0.63
CA VAL A 90 -9.32 3.00 -1.05
C VAL A 90 -9.75 4.15 -0.15
N SER A 91 -8.79 4.90 0.38
CA SER A 91 -9.01 6.09 1.20
C SER A 91 -8.23 7.29 0.68
N SER A 92 -8.78 8.48 0.89
CA SER A 92 -8.19 9.78 0.59
C SER A 92 -8.77 10.84 1.54
N LYS A 93 -8.13 11.99 1.68
CA LYS A 93 -8.66 13.09 2.50
C LYS A 93 -9.67 13.91 1.71
N PHE A 94 -10.83 14.24 2.30
CA PHE A 94 -11.81 15.16 1.70
C PHE A 94 -11.27 16.58 1.48
N SER A 95 -10.25 16.98 2.24
CA SER A 95 -9.62 18.29 2.13
C SER A 95 -8.69 18.44 0.93
N SER A 96 -8.33 17.34 0.26
CA SER A 96 -7.45 17.37 -0.92
C SER A 96 -8.31 17.50 -2.18
N PRO A 97 -8.16 18.58 -2.96
CA PRO A 97 -8.87 18.71 -4.24
C PRO A 97 -8.29 17.79 -5.33
N GLU A 98 -7.11 17.22 -5.12
CA GLU A 98 -6.41 16.39 -6.10
C GLU A 98 -6.83 14.92 -6.01
N THR A 99 -7.36 14.47 -4.87
CA THR A 99 -7.65 13.06 -4.60
C THR A 99 -9.14 12.78 -4.41
N ASP A 100 -9.57 11.66 -4.97
CA ASP A 100 -10.94 11.13 -4.86
C ASP A 100 -10.86 9.60 -4.83
N SER A 101 -11.34 9.00 -3.73
CA SER A 101 -11.30 7.55 -3.50
C SER A 101 -12.20 6.76 -4.45
N LYS A 102 -13.37 7.29 -4.80
CA LYS A 102 -14.32 6.63 -5.73
C LYS A 102 -13.77 6.65 -7.14
N ARG A 103 -13.25 7.79 -7.59
CA ARG A 103 -12.59 7.95 -8.89
C ARG A 103 -11.39 7.02 -8.99
N PHE A 104 -10.54 6.97 -7.96
CA PHE A 104 -9.37 6.10 -7.97
C PHE A 104 -9.74 4.62 -7.97
N GLY A 105 -10.75 4.22 -7.18
CA GLY A 105 -11.30 2.85 -7.23
C GLY A 105 -11.85 2.46 -8.60
N ALA A 106 -12.54 3.37 -9.29
CA ALA A 106 -13.00 3.15 -10.66
C ALA A 106 -11.82 2.97 -11.65
N ASN A 107 -10.74 3.74 -11.46
CA ASN A 107 -9.53 3.61 -12.26
C ASN A 107 -8.81 2.28 -12.00
N ILE A 108 -8.71 1.83 -10.75
CA ILE A 108 -8.16 0.49 -10.42
C ILE A 108 -8.97 -0.58 -11.14
N ARG A 109 -10.30 -0.56 -11.02
CA ARG A 109 -11.17 -1.55 -11.69
C ARG A 109 -10.94 -1.56 -13.21
N ARG A 110 -10.87 -0.39 -13.84
CA ARG A 110 -10.60 -0.28 -15.28
C ARG A 110 -9.25 -0.86 -15.65
N ALA A 111 -8.19 -0.47 -14.93
CA ALA A 111 -6.84 -0.97 -15.17
C ALA A 111 -6.75 -2.50 -15.05
N MET A 112 -7.44 -3.10 -14.07
CA MET A 112 -7.49 -4.56 -13.92
C MET A 112 -8.17 -5.24 -15.12
N VAL A 113 -9.27 -4.68 -15.63
CA VAL A 113 -9.95 -5.19 -16.84
C VAL A 113 -9.07 -5.01 -18.08
N ASP A 114 -8.42 -3.86 -18.22
CA ASP A 114 -7.53 -3.58 -19.35
C ASP A 114 -6.33 -4.54 -19.36
N ILE A 115 -5.70 -4.80 -18.20
CA ILE A 115 -4.62 -5.79 -18.07
C ILE A 115 -5.12 -7.20 -18.41
N ALA A 116 -6.31 -7.58 -17.94
CA ALA A 116 -6.87 -8.90 -18.25
C ALA A 116 -7.14 -9.08 -19.76
N ALA A 117 -7.44 -8.00 -20.49
CA ALA A 117 -7.64 -8.05 -21.94
C ALA A 117 -6.32 -8.15 -22.75
N LEU A 118 -5.16 -8.00 -22.11
CA LEU A 118 -3.84 -8.15 -22.73
C LEU A 118 -3.26 -9.57 -22.62
N ILE A 119 -3.92 -10.46 -21.87
CA ILE A 119 -3.52 -11.85 -21.62
C ILE A 119 -4.41 -12.77 -22.46
#